data_AF-A0A1Y4SGR2-F1
#
_entry.id   AF-A0A1Y4SGR2-F1
#
_cell.length_a   1.000
_cell.length_b   1.000
_cell.length_c   1.000
_cell.angle_alpha   90.00
_cell.angle_beta   90.00
_cell.angle_gamma   90.00
#
_symmetry.space_group_name_H-M   'P 1'
#
loop_
_entity.id
_entity.type
_entity.pdbx_description
1 polymer ?
#
loop_
_entity_poly.entity_id
_entity_poly.type
_entity_poly.pdbx_seq_one_letter_code
_entity_poly.pdbx_strand_id
1 'polypeptide(L)' 'MAEYDPQKVGYLLEVGEEYHDTLDMEGFSRMMQSPSYCYKFYWLEAIVKLISENKEEASYHEIIDEMAGITWT' A
#
# COMPACT_ATOMS: atom_id res chain seq x y z
N MET A 1 -21.40 3.15 -11.00
CA MET A 1 -20.24 3.58 -10.19
C MET A 1 -20.76 4.56 -9.16
N ALA A 2 -20.69 4.22 -7.87
CA ALA A 2 -21.12 5.14 -6.82
C ALA A 2 -20.05 6.23 -6.70
N GLU A 3 -20.49 7.49 -6.72
CA GLU A 3 -19.65 8.66 -6.58
C GLU A 3 -19.14 8.73 -5.14
N TYR A 4 -17.82 8.66 -4.95
CA TYR A 4 -17.20 8.72 -3.63
C TYR A 4 -17.16 10.18 -3.18
N ASP A 5 -17.95 10.50 -2.15
CA ASP A 5 -17.98 11.82 -1.51
C ASP A 5 -17.09 11.81 -0.24
N PRO A 6 -15.86 12.34 -0.30
CA PRO A 6 -14.93 12.35 0.81
C PRO A 6 -15.40 13.24 1.98
N GLN A 7 -16.42 14.09 1.82
CA GLN A 7 -16.91 14.97 2.89
C GLN A 7 -17.92 14.27 3.83
N LYS A 8 -18.54 13.16 3.41
CA LYS A 8 -19.54 12.42 4.21
C LYS A 8 -18.96 11.37 5.14
N VAL A 9 -17.71 10.99 4.92
CA VAL A 9 -17.00 10.04 5.76
C VAL A 9 -15.86 10.84 6.39
N GLY A 10 -15.79 10.94 7.71
CA GLY A 10 -14.90 11.84 8.45
C GLY A 10 -13.39 11.57 8.32
N TYR A 11 -12.90 11.33 7.11
CA TYR A 11 -11.50 11.11 6.74
C TYR A 11 -10.96 12.35 6.03
N LEU A 12 -11.04 13.51 6.67
CA LEU A 12 -10.21 14.62 6.24
C LEU A 12 -8.77 14.22 6.54
N LEU A 13 -8.01 13.83 5.50
CA LEU A 13 -6.57 13.63 5.62
C LEU A 13 -5.95 14.98 6.02
N GLU A 14 -5.62 15.13 7.30
CA GLU A 14 -4.82 16.25 7.76
C GLU A 14 -3.38 16.03 7.30
N VAL A 15 -3.07 16.57 6.13
CA VAL A 15 -1.69 16.68 5.65
C VAL A 15 -1.05 17.86 6.37
N GLY A 16 -0.66 17.64 7.63
CA GLY A 16 0.16 18.54 8.41
C GLY A 16 1.65 18.36 8.13
N GLU A 17 2.48 19.29 8.58
CA GLU A 17 3.95 19.16 8.53
C GLU A 17 4.48 18.11 9.52
N GLU A 18 3.67 17.71 10.49
CA GLU A 18 4.04 16.71 11.50
C GLU A 18 3.76 15.29 11.00
N TYR A 19 4.79 14.44 11.07
CA TYR A 19 4.64 13.01 10.83
C TYR A 19 3.91 12.37 12.02
N HIS A 20 2.77 11.76 11.76
CA HIS A 20 2.03 10.95 12.73
C HIS A 20 2.28 9.46 12.44
N ASP A 21 2.86 8.74 13.40
CA ASP A 21 3.15 7.30 13.32
C ASP A 21 1.94 6.40 13.68
N THR A 22 0.83 7.02 14.06
CA THR A 22 -0.42 6.33 14.35
C THR A 22 -1.08 5.81 13.07
N LEU A 23 -1.13 4.48 12.93
CA LEU A 23 -1.83 3.80 11.86
C LEU A 23 -3.35 3.89 12.07
N ASP A 24 -4.06 4.57 11.15
CA ASP A 24 -5.53 4.52 11.08
C ASP A 24 -5.99 3.11 10.68
N MET A 25 -6.42 2.33 11.67
CA MET A 25 -6.89 0.95 11.47
C MET A 25 -8.12 0.86 10.56
N GLU A 26 -9.02 1.85 10.57
CA GLU A 26 -10.24 1.81 9.76
C GLU A 26 -9.91 2.16 8.30
N GLY A 27 -9.09 3.19 8.07
CA GLY A 27 -8.54 3.52 6.76
C GLY A 27 -7.75 2.35 6.16
N PHE A 28 -6.91 1.68 6.97
CA PHE A 28 -6.16 0.49 6.59
C PHE A 28 -7.08 -0.68 6.21
N SER A 29 -8.10 -0.98 7.02
CA SER A 29 -9.08 -2.03 6.72
C SER A 29 -9.83 -1.75 5.41
N ARG A 30 -10.22 -0.50 5.15
CA ARG A 30 -10.89 -0.09 3.91
C ARG A 30 -9.99 -0.22 2.68
N MET A 31 -8.69 0.06 2.81
CA MET A 31 -7.71 -0.23 1.75
C MET A 31 -7.68 -1.71 1.37
N MET A 32 -7.84 -2.62 2.35
CA MET A 32 -7.88 -4.06 2.12
C MET A 32 -9.19 -4.54 1.47
N GLN A 33 -10.28 -3.77 1.56
CA GLN A 33 -11.60 -4.17 1.03
C GLN A 33 -11.75 -3.95 -0.47
N SER A 34 -10.84 -3.21 -1.11
CA SER A 34 -10.93 -2.90 -2.54
C SER A 34 -9.72 -3.42 -3.31
N PRO A 35 -9.93 -4.30 -4.31
CA PRO A 35 -8.86 -4.84 -5.16
C PRO A 35 -8.02 -3.77 -5.85
N SER A 36 -8.59 -2.57 -6.06
CA SER A 36 -7.89 -1.46 -6.71
C SER A 36 -6.93 -0.71 -5.78
N TYR A 37 -7.10 -0.81 -4.46
CA TYR A 37 -6.24 -0.14 -3.47
C TYR A 37 -5.20 -1.07 -2.85
N CYS A 38 -5.39 -2.39 -2.95
CA CYS A 38 -4.47 -3.36 -2.37
C CYS A 38 -3.17 -3.56 -3.17
N TYR A 39 -3.02 -2.97 -4.35
CA TYR A 39 -1.78 -3.08 -5.14
C TYR A 39 -0.54 -2.53 -4.40
N LYS A 40 -0.74 -1.58 -3.47
CA LYS A 40 0.32 -1.07 -2.58
C LYS A 40 0.88 -2.13 -1.64
N PHE A 41 0.11 -3.18 -1.34
CA PHE A 41 0.59 -4.32 -0.56
C PHE A 41 1.45 -5.26 -1.38
N TYR A 42 1.23 -5.38 -2.69
CA TYR A 42 2.15 -6.13 -3.56
C TYR A 42 3.53 -5.46 -3.60
N TRP A 43 3.58 -4.11 -3.61
CA TRP A 43 4.84 -3.38 -3.47
C TRP A 43 5.54 -3.71 -2.14
N LEU A 44 4.79 -3.69 -1.03
CA LEU A 44 5.33 -3.99 0.29
C LEU A 44 5.81 -5.45 0.39
N GLU A 45 5.02 -6.40 -0.09
CA GLU A 45 5.35 -7.83 -0.09
C GLU A 45 6.60 -8.13 -0.94
N ALA A 46 6.72 -7.52 -2.12
CA ALA A 46 7.91 -7.61 -2.95
C ALA A 46 9.17 -7.09 -2.22
N ILE A 47 9.06 -5.93 -1.56
CA ILE A 47 10.18 -5.35 -0.80
C ILE A 47 10.55 -6.23 0.40
N VAL A 48 9.57 -6.73 1.16
CA VAL A 48 9.80 -7.62 2.30
C VAL A 48 10.48 -8.91 1.85
N LYS A 49 10.07 -9.46 0.70
CA LYS A 49 10.71 -10.65 0.11
C LYS A 49 12.18 -10.38 -0.22
N LEU A 50 12.48 -9.29 -0.93
CA LEU A 50 13.87 -8.91 -1.25
C LEU A 50 14.73 -8.73 0.01
N ILE A 51 14.18 -8.09 1.05
CA ILE A 51 14.86 -7.94 2.35
C ILE A 51 15.11 -9.31 2.99
N SER A 52 14.14 -10.23 2.94
CA SER A 52 14.28 -11.59 3.50
C SER A 52 15.34 -12.43 2.78
N GLU A 53 15.65 -12.10 1.53
CA GLU A 53 16.73 -12.68 0.73
C GLU A 53 18.09 -12.01 0.97
N ASN A 54 18.17 -11.08 1.94
CA ASN A 54 19.34 -10.23 2.24
C ASN A 54 19.79 -9.36 1.04
N LYS A 55 18.88 -8.94 0.16
CA LYS A 55 19.18 -7.88 -0.81
C LYS A 55 19.11 -6.52 -0.11
N GLU A 56 20.27 -5.87 0.00
CA GLU A 56 20.38 -4.51 0.54
C GLU A 56 19.98 -3.43 -0.48
N GLU A 57 20.10 -3.74 -1.78
CA GLU A 57 19.74 -2.86 -2.89
C GLU A 57 18.90 -3.64 -3.92
N ALA A 58 17.89 -2.99 -4.47
CA ALA A 58 17.06 -3.51 -5.54
C ALA A 58 16.70 -2.40 -6.52
N SER A 59 16.79 -2.68 -7.80
CA SER A 59 16.31 -1.77 -8.84
C SER A 59 14.78 -1.76 -8.88
N TYR A 60 14.23 -0.66 -9.40
CA TYR A 60 12.77 -0.55 -9.60
C TYR A 60 12.22 -1.68 -10.49
N HIS A 61 13.01 -2.16 -11.46
CA HIS A 61 12.62 -3.26 -12.33
C HIS A 61 12.50 -4.58 -11.58
N GLU A 62 13.46 -4.89 -10.71
CA GLU A 62 13.41 -6.10 -9.87
C GLU A 62 12.20 -6.09 -8.94
N ILE A 63 11.84 -4.93 -8.37
CA ILE A 63 10.64 -4.82 -7.53
C ILE A 63 9.36 -5.08 -8.35
N ILE A 64 9.28 -4.56 -9.58
CA ILE A 64 8.14 -4.84 -10.48
C ILE A 64 8.07 -6.33 -10.84
N ASP A 65 9.21 -6.96 -11.13
CA ASP A 65 9.24 -8.37 -11.50
C ASP A 65 8.76 -9.25 -10.33
N GLU A 66 9.18 -8.94 -9.10
CA GLU A 66 8.70 -9.61 -7.89
C GLU A 66 7.19 -9.39 -7.68
N MET A 67 6.71 -8.16 -7.84
CA MET A 67 5.28 -7.85 -7.77
C MET A 67 4.47 -8.63 -8.79
N ALA A 68 4.95 -8.71 -10.04
CA ALA A 68 4.30 -9.48 -11.08
C ALA A 68 4.19 -10.93 -10.60
N GLY A 69 5.31 -11.55 -10.18
CA GLY A 69 5.33 -12.91 -9.65
C GLY A 69 4.28 -13.17 -8.56
N ILE A 70 4.17 -12.27 -7.58
CA ILE A 70 3.17 -12.35 -6.50
C ILE A 70 1.73 -12.31 -7.04
N THR A 71 1.46 -11.50 -8.06
CA THR A 71 0.10 -11.32 -8.62
C THR A 71 -0.36 -12.49 -9.49
N TRP A 72 0.58 -13.26 -10.06
CA TRP A 72 0.29 -14.45 -10.86
C TRP A 72 0.14 -15.74 -10.02
N THR A 73 0.38 -15.68 -8.72
CA THR A 73 0.33 -16.82 -7.79
C THR A 73 -1.01 -16.89 -7.06
#